data_AF-A0AA43HU70-F1
#
_entry.id   AF-A0AA43HU70-F1
#
_cell.length_a   1.000
_cell.length_b   1.000
_cell.length_c   1.000
_cell.angle_alpha   90.00
_cell.angle_beta   90.00
_cell.angle_gamma   90.00
#
_symmetry.space_group_name_H-M   'P 1'
#
loop_
_entity.id
_entity.type
_entity.pdbx_description
1 polymer ?
#
loop_
_entity_poly.entity_id
_entity_poly.type
_entity_poly.pdbx_seq_one_letter_code
_entity_poly.pdbx_strand_id
1 'polypeptide(L)'
;MSKNKNYVSETMFVSRIVAKGKVTDLTNGFKLKDGAPFSIYVRPKTLTTLDRDAIINCKLYKEDDFSECPVSLFTWVELVLIEIAPSEDLLGKYEIYWGSGDGAELITT
;
A
#
# COMPACT_ATOMS: atom_id res chain seq x y z
N MET A 1 13.28 -10.24 -37.01
CA MET A 1 12.14 -10.44 -36.09
C MET A 1 11.90 -9.13 -35.34
N SER A 2 10.75 -8.48 -35.52
CA SER A 2 10.48 -7.20 -34.86
C SER A 2 10.17 -7.40 -33.38
N LYS A 3 11.11 -7.01 -32.51
CA LYS A 3 10.92 -6.89 -31.06
C LYS A 3 10.05 -5.66 -30.76
N ASN A 4 8.79 -5.63 -31.15
CA ASN A 4 7.86 -4.56 -30.74
C ASN A 4 6.40 -4.96 -30.95
N LYS A 5 5.89 -5.89 -30.14
CA LYS A 5 4.43 -6.07 -30.02
C LYS A 5 3.89 -6.01 -28.59
N ASN A 6 4.71 -5.85 -27.55
CA ASN A 6 4.27 -5.75 -26.15
C ASN A 6 5.19 -4.86 -25.30
N TYR A 7 5.79 -3.81 -25.86
CA TYR A 7 6.60 -2.90 -25.04
C TYR A 7 5.70 -2.04 -24.17
N VAL A 8 5.69 -2.33 -22.88
CA VAL A 8 5.13 -1.48 -21.82
C VAL A 8 6.31 -0.65 -21.31
N SER A 9 6.23 0.68 -21.38
CA SER A 9 7.29 1.52 -20.85
C SER A 9 7.43 1.33 -19.34
N GLU A 10 8.61 1.58 -18.78
CA GLU A 10 8.82 1.58 -17.33
C GLU A 10 7.75 2.44 -16.63
N THR A 11 7.45 3.62 -17.20
CA THR A 11 6.37 4.51 -16.73
C THR A 11 4.97 3.86 -16.75
N MET A 12 4.65 3.05 -17.77
CA MET A 12 3.38 2.31 -17.82
C MET A 12 3.36 1.12 -16.84
N PHE A 13 4.52 0.52 -16.54
CA PHE A 13 4.69 -0.53 -15.53
C PHE A 13 4.48 0.01 -14.11
N VAL A 14 5.03 1.20 -13.78
CA VAL A 14 4.88 1.82 -12.44
C VAL A 14 3.43 2.20 -12.10
N SER A 15 2.53 2.25 -13.09
CA SER A 15 1.12 2.69 -12.90
C SER A 15 0.14 1.58 -12.50
N ARG A 16 0.55 0.30 -12.51
CA ARG A 16 -0.34 -0.85 -12.30
C ARG A 16 0.09 -1.65 -11.10
N ILE A 17 -0.85 -2.10 -10.29
CA ILE A 17 -0.61 -3.07 -9.23
C ILE A 17 -0.46 -4.45 -9.86
N VAL A 18 0.74 -5.02 -9.80
CA VAL A 18 1.08 -6.35 -10.35
C VAL A 18 1.27 -7.40 -9.27
N ALA A 19 1.64 -6.97 -8.05
CA ALA A 19 1.72 -7.81 -6.86
C ALA A 19 0.85 -7.21 -5.74
N LYS A 20 0.24 -8.06 -4.90
CA LYS A 20 -0.62 -7.61 -3.81
C LYS A 20 -0.66 -8.61 -2.67
N GLY A 21 -1.07 -8.12 -1.51
CA GLY A 21 -1.33 -8.96 -0.34
C GLY A 21 -2.16 -8.24 0.70
N LYS A 22 -2.39 -8.92 1.82
CA LYS A 22 -3.11 -8.38 2.98
C LYS A 22 -2.10 -8.11 4.09
N VAL A 23 -2.22 -6.97 4.75
CA VAL A 23 -1.48 -6.69 5.98
C VAL A 23 -2.16 -7.47 7.11
N THR A 24 -1.44 -8.39 7.73
CA THR A 24 -1.95 -9.26 8.80
C THR A 24 -1.40 -8.92 10.18
N ASP A 25 -0.29 -8.18 10.23
CA ASP A 25 0.37 -7.73 11.46
C ASP A 25 0.91 -6.30 11.26
N LEU A 26 0.74 -5.46 12.28
CA LEU A 26 1.30 -4.11 12.37
C LEU A 26 2.00 -3.87 13.70
N THR A 27 2.30 -4.92 14.49
CA THR A 27 2.98 -4.79 15.79
C THR A 27 4.34 -4.08 15.65
N ASN A 28 5.03 -4.31 14.53
CA ASN A 28 6.32 -3.68 14.20
C ASN A 28 6.25 -2.77 12.96
N GLY A 29 5.05 -2.33 12.58
CA GLY A 29 4.80 -1.65 11.31
C GLY A 29 4.79 -2.61 10.12
N PHE A 30 4.65 -2.06 8.91
CA PHE A 30 4.60 -2.85 7.68
C PHE A 30 5.40 -2.18 6.57
N LYS A 31 6.27 -2.95 5.90
CA LYS A 31 6.97 -2.57 4.67
C LYS A 31 7.20 -3.77 3.78
N LEU A 32 7.39 -3.50 2.49
CA LEU A 32 7.85 -4.53 1.55
C LEU A 32 9.37 -4.75 1.68
N LYS A 33 9.82 -5.90 1.20
CA LYS A 33 11.24 -6.24 1.13
C LYS A 33 12.01 -5.17 0.35
N ASP A 34 13.25 -4.92 0.78
CA ASP A 34 14.15 -3.93 0.19
C ASP A 34 13.59 -2.49 0.13
N GLY A 35 12.55 -2.19 0.91
CA GLY A 35 11.90 -0.87 0.93
C GLY A 35 11.10 -0.57 -0.34
N ALA A 36 10.64 -1.61 -1.05
CA ALA A 36 9.90 -1.43 -2.30
C ALA A 36 8.63 -0.59 -2.08
N PRO A 37 8.32 0.35 -3.01
CA PRO A 37 7.15 1.19 -2.88
C PRO A 37 5.85 0.41 -3.12
N PHE A 38 4.80 0.83 -2.44
CA PHE A 38 3.46 0.27 -2.59
C PHE A 38 2.36 1.31 -2.38
N SER A 39 1.17 0.98 -2.88
CA SER A 39 -0.08 1.65 -2.54
C SER A 39 -0.91 0.74 -1.62
N ILE A 40 -1.92 1.31 -0.97
CA ILE A 40 -2.83 0.58 -0.10
C ILE A 40 -4.30 0.72 -0.54
N TYR A 41 -5.09 -0.29 -0.19
CA TYR A 41 -6.54 -0.28 -0.24
C TYR A 41 -7.05 -0.51 1.17
N VAL A 42 -7.90 0.38 1.65
CA VAL A 42 -8.44 0.32 3.01
C VAL A 42 -9.92 0.01 2.94
N ARG A 43 -10.32 -1.07 3.63
CA ARG A 43 -11.72 -1.48 3.77
C ARG A 43 -12.12 -1.46 5.24
N PRO A 44 -13.12 -0.68 5.66
CA PRO A 44 -13.62 -0.76 7.02
C PRO A 44 -14.29 -2.12 7.26
N LYS A 45 -14.06 -2.70 8.45
CA LYS A 45 -14.72 -3.95 8.86
C LYS A 45 -16.18 -3.75 9.23
N THR A 46 -16.54 -2.53 9.63
CA THR A 46 -17.92 -2.12 9.88
C THR A 46 -18.31 -1.06 8.86
N LEU A 47 -19.36 -1.34 8.07
CA LEU A 47 -19.84 -0.39 7.08
C LEU A 47 -20.66 0.70 7.76
N THR A 48 -20.22 1.95 7.63
CA THR A 48 -21.01 3.13 7.98
C THR A 48 -21.23 3.96 6.71
N THR A 49 -22.32 4.72 6.64
CA THR A 49 -22.63 5.57 5.48
C THR A 49 -21.88 6.90 5.49
N LEU A 50 -21.12 7.21 6.55
CA LEU A 50 -20.48 8.51 6.76
C LEU A 50 -18.97 8.51 6.55
N ASP A 51 -18.29 7.39 6.79
CA ASP A 51 -16.83 7.34 6.66
C ASP A 51 -16.41 7.40 5.19
N ARG A 52 -15.38 8.18 4.88
CA ARG A 52 -14.87 8.39 3.51
C ARG A 52 -13.38 8.10 3.40
N ASP A 53 -12.65 8.29 4.47
CA ASP A 53 -11.23 8.05 4.60
C ASP A 53 -10.86 7.40 5.94
N ALA A 54 -9.61 6.97 6.04
CA ALA A 54 -8.95 6.61 7.29
C ALA A 54 -7.66 7.40 7.40
N ILE A 55 -7.32 7.85 8.60
CA ILE A 55 -6.01 8.45 8.88
C ILE A 55 -5.03 7.30 9.14
N ILE A 56 -3.99 7.22 8.30
CA ILE A 56 -2.94 6.21 8.39
C ILE A 56 -1.64 6.92 8.74
N ASN A 57 -0.98 6.50 9.81
CA ASN A 57 0.37 6.96 10.11
C ASN A 57 1.37 6.16 9.27
N CYS A 58 2.00 6.80 8.29
CA CYS A 58 2.86 6.14 7.32
C CYS A 58 3.99 7.06 6.85
N LYS A 59 4.89 6.48 6.04
CA LYS A 59 5.98 7.19 5.38
C LYS A 59 5.83 7.03 3.87
N LEU A 60 5.77 8.14 3.16
CA LEU A 60 5.84 8.18 1.70
C LEU A 60 7.30 8.13 1.24
N TYR A 61 7.52 7.74 -0.02
CA TYR A 61 8.86 7.52 -0.61
C TYR A 61 9.86 8.69 -0.48
N LYS A 62 9.38 9.92 -0.23
CA LYS A 62 10.21 11.13 -0.09
C LYS A 62 10.19 11.72 1.32
N GLU A 63 9.69 10.99 2.29
CA GLU A 63 9.61 11.42 3.68
C GLU A 63 10.63 10.69 4.55
N ASP A 64 11.22 11.42 5.50
CA ASP A 64 12.20 10.88 6.44
C ASP A 64 11.53 10.32 7.71
N ASP A 65 10.36 10.84 8.06
CA ASP A 65 9.61 10.52 9.29
C ASP A 65 8.19 10.01 8.97
N PHE A 66 7.58 9.36 9.95
CA PHE A 66 6.17 9.00 9.88
C PHE A 66 5.28 10.23 10.06
N SER A 67 4.20 10.31 9.27
CA SER A 67 3.17 11.32 9.45
C SER A 67 1.78 10.77 9.13
N GLU A 68 0.75 11.46 9.64
CA GLU A 68 -0.64 11.12 9.38
C GLU A 68 -1.03 11.48 7.93
N CYS A 69 -1.56 10.50 7.21
CA CYS A 69 -2.01 10.67 5.83
C CYS A 69 -3.47 10.19 5.69
N PRO A 70 -4.38 11.02 5.14
CA PRO A 70 -5.74 10.60 4.84
C PRO A 70 -5.76 9.66 3.63
N VAL A 71 -6.42 8.51 3.77
CA VAL A 71 -6.50 7.46 2.77
C VAL A 71 -7.95 7.13 2.48
N SER A 72 -8.39 7.35 1.24
CA SER A 72 -9.77 7.06 0.83
C SER A 72 -10.13 5.59 1.01
N LEU A 73 -11.33 5.35 1.54
CA LEU A 73 -11.86 3.99 1.70
C LEU A 73 -12.34 3.43 0.36
N PHE A 74 -12.31 2.10 0.25
CA PHE A 74 -12.88 1.34 -0.87
C PHE A 74 -12.23 1.56 -2.26
N THR A 75 -11.08 2.22 -2.33
CA THR A 75 -10.31 2.40 -3.56
C THR A 75 -8.81 2.23 -3.30
N TRP A 76 -8.06 1.90 -4.35
CA TRP A 76 -6.61 2.06 -4.34
C TRP A 76 -6.29 3.56 -4.35
N VAL A 77 -5.26 3.96 -3.61
CA VAL A 77 -4.87 5.37 -3.50
C VAL A 77 -3.61 5.69 -4.31
N GLU A 78 -3.50 6.93 -4.76
CA GLU A 78 -2.35 7.44 -5.53
C GLU A 78 -1.19 7.85 -4.61
N LEU A 79 -0.86 7.00 -3.63
CA LEU A 79 0.23 7.22 -2.68
C LEU A 79 1.35 6.20 -2.91
N VAL A 80 2.59 6.67 -2.76
CA VAL A 80 3.80 5.84 -2.86
C VAL A 80 4.34 5.64 -1.45
N LEU A 81 3.77 4.69 -0.72
CA LEU A 81 4.19 4.33 0.64
C LEU A 81 5.46 3.48 0.57
N ILE A 82 6.30 3.62 1.59
CA ILE A 82 7.42 2.71 1.84
C ILE A 82 7.29 2.02 3.21
N GLU A 83 6.53 2.58 4.14
CA GLU A 83 6.31 1.98 5.47
C GLU A 83 5.01 2.49 6.10
N ILE A 84 4.28 1.60 6.77
CA ILE A 84 3.17 1.94 7.69
C ILE A 84 3.73 1.81 9.12
N ALA A 85 3.45 2.80 9.97
CA ALA A 85 3.90 2.78 11.36
C ALA A 85 3.27 1.63 12.16
N PRO A 86 3.91 1.20 13.27
CA PRO A 86 3.28 0.26 14.19
C PRO A 86 1.90 0.73 14.69
N SER A 87 0.94 -0.19 14.80
CA SER A 87 -0.39 0.11 15.32
C SER A 87 -1.07 -1.14 15.90
N GLU A 88 -1.71 -0.96 17.05
CA GLU A 88 -2.46 -2.01 17.75
C GLU A 88 -3.95 -2.07 17.33
N ASP A 89 -4.51 -0.96 16.84
CA ASP A 89 -5.95 -0.80 16.65
C ASP A 89 -6.38 -0.71 15.18
N LEU A 90 -5.47 -0.34 14.28
CA LEU A 90 -5.79 -0.08 12.88
C LEU A 90 -6.36 -1.33 12.18
N LEU A 91 -5.72 -2.50 12.37
CA LEU A 91 -6.22 -3.77 11.85
C LEU A 91 -7.47 -4.27 12.58
N GLY A 92 -7.80 -3.71 13.75
CA GLY A 92 -9.07 -3.95 14.43
C GLY A 92 -10.26 -3.29 13.71
N LYS A 93 -10.02 -2.12 13.10
CA LYS A 93 -11.05 -1.30 12.42
C LYS A 93 -11.12 -1.56 10.91
N TYR A 94 -9.98 -1.84 10.28
CA TYR A 94 -9.86 -1.94 8.83
C TYR A 94 -9.21 -3.26 8.40
N GLU A 95 -9.57 -3.73 7.21
CA GLU A 95 -8.73 -4.60 6.40
C GLU A 95 -7.88 -3.74 5.47
N ILE A 96 -6.56 -3.93 5.52
CA ILE A 96 -5.61 -3.19 4.70
C ILE A 96 -4.95 -4.17 3.73
N TYR A 97 -4.98 -3.80 2.45
CA TYR A 97 -4.30 -4.53 1.39
C TYR A 97 -3.21 -3.64 0.82
N TRP A 98 -2.08 -4.23 0.45
CA TRP A 98 -1.00 -3.54 -0.25
C TRP A 98 -0.97 -3.98 -1.71
N GLY A 99 -0.51 -3.08 -2.58
CA GLY A 99 -0.32 -3.33 -4.00
C GLY A 99 0.97 -2.68 -4.49
N SER A 100 1.83 -3.43 -5.15
CA SER A 100 3.08 -2.92 -5.73
C SER A 100 3.10 -3.09 -7.24
N GLY A 101 3.79 -2.17 -7.91
CA GLY A 101 4.00 -2.17 -9.36
C GLY A 101 5.14 -3.05 -9.84
N ASP A 102 5.97 -3.57 -8.92
CA ASP A 102 7.00 -4.55 -9.22
C ASP A 102 6.66 -5.92 -8.60
N GLY A 103 7.32 -6.99 -9.04
CA GLY A 103 7.21 -8.32 -8.46
C GLY A 103 7.69 -8.34 -7.01
N ALA A 104 6.80 -8.06 -6.07
CA ALA A 104 7.14 -7.96 -4.65
C ALA A 104 7.05 -9.34 -3.95
N GLU A 105 8.14 -9.73 -3.30
CA GLU A 105 8.17 -10.84 -2.33
C GLU A 105 7.99 -10.31 -0.90
N LEU A 106 7.23 -11.01 -0.08
CA LEU A 106 7.10 -10.70 1.35
C LEU A 106 8.37 -11.12 2.10
N ILE A 107 8.79 -10.33 3.09
CA ILE A 107 9.76 -10.81 4.09
C ILE A 107 9.06 -11.92 4.89
N THR A 108 9.55 -13.16 4.75
CA THR A 108 9.19 -14.26 5.64
C THR A 108 10.17 -14.20 6.81
N THR A 109 9.70 -13.73 7.96
CA THR A 109 10.39 -13.88 9.25
C THR A 109 10.09 -15.23 9.87
#